data_AF-A0A2V7LIU1-F1
#
_entry.id   AF-A0A2V7LIU1-F1
#
_cell.length_a   1.000
_cell.length_b   1.000
_cell.length_c   1.000
_cell.angle_alpha   90.00
_cell.angle_beta   90.00
_cell.angle_gamma   90.00
#
_symmetry.space_group_name_H-M   'P 1'
#
loop_
_entity.id
_entity.type
_entity.pdbx_description
1 polymer ?
#
loop_
_entity_poly.entity_id
_entity_poly.type
_entity_poly.pdbx_seq_one_letter_code
_entity_poly.pdbx_strand_id
1 'polypeptide(L)' 'MAAKKKPLDVKPATLGAGGGELEILALTPPPERKEGMIVGAGAAAVPELVRLLREEAKVL' A
#
# COMPACT_ATOMS: atom_id res chain seq x y z
N MET A 1 31.19 -2.93 24.64
CA MET A 1 31.03 -1.75 23.75
C MET A 1 31.95 -1.85 22.51
N ALA A 2 31.88 -2.93 21.73
CA ALA A 2 32.78 -3.14 20.58
C ALA A 2 32.15 -2.67 19.25
N ALA A 3 30.87 -2.96 19.02
CA ALA A 3 30.15 -2.51 17.82
C ALA A 3 30.02 -0.97 17.75
N LYS A 4 29.74 -0.32 18.89
CA LYS A 4 29.66 1.17 18.97
C LYS A 4 30.99 1.88 18.71
N LYS A 5 32.14 1.19 18.86
CA LYS A 5 33.48 1.76 18.70
C LYS A 5 34.14 1.45 17.35
N LYS A 6 33.53 0.59 16.53
CA LYS A 6 34.07 0.23 15.22
C LYS A 6 33.78 1.38 14.24
N PRO A 7 34.81 1.93 13.56
CA PRO A 7 34.58 3.00 12.59
C PRO A 7 33.69 2.51 11.45
N LEU A 8 32.69 3.32 11.10
CA LEU A 8 31.82 3.10 9.95
C LEU A 8 32.46 3.78 8.73
N ASP A 9 32.72 2.99 7.69
CA ASP A 9 33.15 3.51 6.40
C ASP A 9 31.94 4.11 5.67
N VAL A 10 32.00 5.40 5.34
CA VAL A 10 30.92 6.14 4.68
C VAL A 10 31.37 6.49 3.28
N LYS A 11 30.69 5.94 2.28
CA LYS A 11 30.91 6.26 0.88
C LYS A 11 29.82 7.20 0.39
N PRO A 12 30.16 8.39 -0.12
CA PRO A 12 29.16 9.29 -0.67
C PRO A 12 28.54 8.67 -1.93
N ALA A 13 27.22 8.74 -2.02
CA ALA A 13 26.50 8.32 -3.22
C ALA A 13 26.60 9.42 -4.29
N THR A 14 27.06 9.05 -5.48
CA THR A 14 26.96 9.90 -6.68
C THR A 14 25.67 9.59 -7.40
N LEU A 15 24.75 10.53 -7.45
CA LEU A 15 23.56 10.41 -8.29
C LEU A 15 23.99 10.65 -9.75
N GLY A 16 23.60 9.75 -10.67
CA GLY A 16 23.90 9.89 -12.09
C GLY A 16 23.13 11.04 -12.75
N ALA A 17 23.30 11.21 -14.07
CA ALA A 17 22.44 12.10 -14.86
C ALA A 17 20.96 11.70 -14.64
N GLY A 18 20.12 12.64 -14.21
CA GLY A 18 18.75 12.38 -13.74
C GLY A 18 18.55 12.41 -12.23
N GLY A 19 19.62 12.47 -11.45
CA GLY A 19 19.63 12.50 -9.99
C GLY A 19 19.12 13.80 -9.36
N GLY A 20 17.85 14.12 -9.57
CA GLY A 20 17.24 15.37 -9.09
C GLY A 20 16.26 16.01 -10.07
N GLU A 21 15.95 15.34 -11.19
CA GLU A 21 14.96 15.83 -12.17
C GLU A 21 13.50 15.70 -11.68
N LEU A 22 13.29 15.01 -10.56
CA LEU A 22 11.97 14.82 -9.95
C LEU A 22 11.91 15.53 -8.61
N GLU A 23 10.80 16.23 -8.39
CA GLU A 23 10.48 16.88 -7.12
C GLU A 23 9.26 16.22 -6.46
N ILE A 24 9.28 16.14 -5.12
CA ILE A 24 8.13 15.66 -4.36
C ILE A 24 7.17 16.83 -4.18
N LEU A 25 6.08 16.83 -4.94
CA LEU A 25 5.05 17.87 -4.86
C LEU A 25 4.13 17.72 -3.65
N ALA A 26 3.82 16.49 -3.26
CA ALA A 26 2.97 16.18 -2.12
C ALA A 26 3.23 14.77 -1.58
N LEU A 27 3.04 14.60 -0.27
CA LEU A 27 3.05 13.30 0.39
C LEU A 27 1.80 13.19 1.24
N THR A 28 0.83 12.39 0.81
CA THR A 28 -0.44 12.20 1.51
C THR A 28 -0.64 10.72 1.83
N PRO A 29 -1.26 10.39 2.98
CA PRO A 29 -1.64 9.01 3.26
C PRO A 29 -2.63 8.51 2.21
N PRO A 30 -2.64 7.20 1.91
CA PRO A 30 -3.65 6.62 1.03
C PRO A 30 -5.05 6.81 1.65
N PRO A 31 -6.11 6.82 0.83
CA PRO A 31 -7.47 6.86 1.33
C PRO A 31 -7.76 5.67 2.26
N GLU A 32 -8.61 5.90 3.25
CA GLU A 32 -9.04 4.86 4.16
C GLU A 32 -9.75 3.72 3.41
N ARG A 33 -9.61 2.50 3.94
CA ARG A 33 -10.30 1.34 3.37
C ARG A 33 -11.81 1.51 3.58
N LYS A 34 -12.59 1.18 2.55
CA LYS A 34 -14.05 1.16 2.66
C LYS A 34 -14.48 0.16 3.74
N GLU A 35 -15.51 0.55 4.50
CA GLU A 35 -16.12 -0.33 5.49
C GLU A 35 -16.75 -1.56 4.82
N GLY A 36 -16.81 -2.66 5.56
CA GLY A 36 -17.51 -3.86 5.12
C GLY A 36 -19.03 -3.69 5.19
N MET A 37 -19.75 -4.50 4.41
CA MET A 37 -21.21 -4.56 4.42
C MET A 37 -21.71 -5.99 4.68
N ILE A 38 -22.82 -6.11 5.42
CA ILE A 38 -23.53 -7.38 5.59
C ILE A 38 -24.65 -7.45 4.55
N VAL A 39 -24.59 -8.44 3.66
CA VAL A 39 -25.54 -8.62 2.56
C VAL A 39 -26.83 -9.33 2.99
N GLY A 40 -26.75 -10.19 4.02
CA GLY A 40 -27.87 -10.96 4.55
C GLY A 40 -27.39 -12.11 5.44
N ALA A 41 -28.32 -12.98 5.85
CA ALA A 41 -28.03 -14.13 6.71
C ALA A 41 -28.45 -15.48 6.08
N GLY A 42 -27.68 -16.52 6.34
CA GLY A 42 -27.95 -17.88 5.87
C GLY A 42 -27.71 -18.08 4.36
N ALA A 43 -28.05 -19.27 3.87
CA ALA A 43 -27.77 -19.68 2.49
C ALA A 43 -28.44 -18.82 1.42
N ALA A 44 -29.56 -18.15 1.75
CA ALA A 44 -30.29 -17.30 0.82
C ALA A 44 -29.52 -16.01 0.44
N ALA A 45 -28.54 -15.57 1.24
CA ALA A 45 -27.76 -14.36 0.96
C ALA A 45 -26.58 -14.61 0.00
N VAL A 46 -26.25 -15.87 -0.29
CA VAL A 46 -25.08 -16.23 -1.09
C VAL A 46 -25.14 -15.71 -2.53
N PRO A 47 -26.26 -15.81 -3.27
CA PRO A 47 -26.32 -15.32 -4.66
C PRO A 47 -26.05 -13.82 -4.75
N GLU A 48 -26.57 -13.03 -3.81
CA GLU A 48 -26.38 -11.58 -3.78
C GLU A 48 -24.95 -11.20 -3.39
N LEU A 49 -24.35 -11.93 -2.43
CA LEU A 49 -22.93 -11.74 -2.08
C LEU A 49 -22.02 -11.98 -3.29
N VAL A 50 -22.25 -13.06 -4.05
CA VAL A 50 -21.44 -13.37 -5.24
C VAL A 50 -21.59 -12.29 -6.31
N ARG A 51 -22.82 -11.78 -6.53
CA ARG A 51 -23.09 -10.67 -7.46
C ARG A 51 -22.26 -9.43 -7.11
N LEU A 52 -22.26 -9.02 -5.84
CA LEU A 52 -21.52 -7.85 -5.37
C LEU A 52 -20.00 -8.02 -5.51
N LEU A 53 -19.47 -9.21 -5.19
CA LEU A 53 -18.04 -9.47 -5.28
C LEU A 53 -17.50 -9.45 -6.73
N ARG A 54 -18.30 -9.91 -7.69
CA ARG A 54 -17.93 -9.94 -9.11
C ARG A 54 -18.09 -8.58 -9.77
N GLU A 55 -19.26 -7.96 -9.62
CA GLU A 55 -19.62 -6.77 -10.41
C GLU A 55 -19.07 -5.47 -9.80
N GLU A 56 -19.14 -5.33 -8.46
CA GLU A 56 -18.77 -4.09 -7.79
C GLU A 56 -17.33 -4.12 -7.25
N ALA A 57 -17.00 -5.17 -6.51
CA ALA A 57 -15.66 -5.30 -5.92
C ALA A 57 -14.61 -5.77 -6.94
N LYS A 58 -15.01 -6.44 -8.02
CA LYS A 58 -14.13 -6.98 -9.08
C LYS A 58 -12.98 -7.82 -8.52
N VAL A 59 -13.28 -8.64 -7.52
CA VAL A 59 -12.31 -9.53 -6.85
C VAL A 59 -12.52 -11.01 -7.20
N LEU A 60 -13.58 -11.32 -7.94
CA LEU A 60 -13.93 -12.63 -8.51
C LEU A 60 -14.06 -12.49 -10.03
#